data_AF-A0A4T0CH64-F1
#
_entry.id   AF-A0A4T0CH64-F1
#
_cell.length_a   1.000
_cell.length_b   1.000
_cell.length_c   1.000
_cell.angle_alpha   90.00
_cell.angle_beta   90.00
_cell.angle_gamma   90.00
#
_symmetry.space_group_name_H-M   'P 1'
#
loop_
_entity.id
_entity.type
_entity.pdbx_description
1 polymer ?
#
loop_
_entity_poly.entity_id
_entity_poly.type
_entity_poly.pdbx_seq_one_letter_code
_entity_poly.pdbx_strand_id
1 'polypeptide(L)'
;MTYLTYIIDNYSSLPDIVIFLHAERYQWHNDDPLYDGVRTLSRLQLTYILEQGYVNLRCVWTLGCPHEIHPLDHPADEITSETHADQVYAAAFKELFPDAPIPESIGVSCCAQFAVSKATILQRPREEYERYRRWLLETDLEDGLSGRVLEYSWHIIFGKEAVFCPNAEVCYCKVFVLCDLQCEDEGHCREQYTLPPFSTLPEGWPWSGWDGAWQNATVM
;
A
#
# COMPACT_ATOMS: atom_id res chain seq x y z
N MET A 1 -3.12 10.52 7.85
CA MET A 1 -2.45 11.53 8.72
C MET A 1 -1.14 11.02 9.35
N THR A 2 -1.12 9.83 9.95
CA THR A 2 0.00 9.31 10.76
C THR A 2 1.35 9.25 10.01
N TYR A 3 1.36 8.75 8.77
CA TYR A 3 2.61 8.58 8.01
C TYR A 3 3.28 9.91 7.68
N LEU A 4 2.50 10.89 7.19
CA LEU A 4 3.00 12.24 6.90
C LEU A 4 3.53 12.91 8.17
N THR A 5 2.82 12.77 9.30
CA THR A 5 3.26 13.34 10.58
C THR A 5 4.62 12.77 10.99
N TYR A 6 4.78 11.44 10.91
CA TYR A 6 6.09 10.82 11.18
C TYR A 6 7.20 11.35 10.27
N ILE A 7 6.94 11.43 8.95
CA ILE A 7 7.93 11.94 7.99
C ILE A 7 8.33 13.37 8.32
N ILE A 8 7.36 14.25 8.56
CA ILE A 8 7.59 15.68 8.82
C ILE A 8 8.37 15.89 10.12
N ASP A 9 7.95 15.22 11.20
CA ASP A 9 8.53 15.40 12.52
C ASP A 9 9.96 14.84 12.61
N ASN A 10 10.26 13.80 11.83
CA ASN A 10 11.56 13.14 11.81
C ASN A 10 12.42 13.49 10.60
N TYR A 11 12.00 14.42 9.74
CA TYR A 11 12.60 14.65 8.41
C TYR A 11 14.13 14.82 8.44
N SER A 12 14.65 15.51 9.45
CA SER A 12 16.09 15.75 9.64
C SER A 12 16.88 14.58 10.25
N SER A 13 16.18 13.60 10.84
CA SER A 13 16.72 12.49 11.62
C SER A 13 16.16 11.13 11.20
N LEU A 14 15.64 11.01 9.98
CA LEU A 14 15.08 9.76 9.46
C LEU A 14 16.12 8.62 9.55
N PRO A 15 15.70 7.40 9.93
CA PRO A 15 16.52 6.20 9.79
C PRO A 15 16.69 5.85 8.31
N ASP A 16 17.67 5.01 7.97
CA ASP A 16 17.97 4.66 6.57
C ASP A 16 16.78 4.02 5.82
N ILE A 17 15.92 3.31 6.54
CA ILE A 17 14.68 2.72 6.04
C ILE A 17 13.56 3.04 7.03
N VAL A 18 12.42 3.48 6.51
CA VAL A 18 11.17 3.62 7.25
C VAL A 18 10.16 2.62 6.70
N ILE A 19 9.49 1.89 7.59
CA ILE A 19 8.46 0.92 7.25
C ILE A 19 7.14 1.41 7.81
N PHE A 20 6.15 1.53 6.94
CA PHE A 20 4.79 1.90 7.29
C PHE A 20 3.87 0.69 7.11
N LEU A 21 3.11 0.37 8.16
CA LEU A 21 2.23 -0.79 8.22
C LEU A 21 1.06 -0.50 9.16
N HIS A 22 -0.03 -1.23 8.99
CA HIS A 22 -1.11 -1.23 9.96
C HIS A 22 -0.66 -1.92 11.27
N ALA A 23 -1.31 -1.55 12.37
CA ALA A 23 -0.78 -1.80 13.71
C ALA A 23 -0.90 -3.26 14.20
N GLU A 24 -1.88 -4.02 13.69
CA GLU A 24 -2.14 -5.37 14.16
C GLU A 24 -1.12 -6.37 13.62
N ARG A 25 -0.72 -7.33 14.45
CA ARG A 25 0.15 -8.43 13.99
C ARG A 25 -0.55 -9.30 12.97
N TYR A 26 -1.78 -9.71 13.25
CA TYR A 26 -2.58 -10.54 12.37
C TYR A 26 -3.67 -9.68 11.73
N GLN A 27 -3.60 -9.49 10.43
CA GLN A 27 -4.58 -8.68 9.68
C GLN A 27 -4.46 -8.91 8.19
N TRP A 28 -5.60 -8.93 7.50
CA TRP A 28 -5.67 -9.27 6.08
C TRP A 28 -4.79 -8.41 5.17
N HIS A 29 -4.37 -7.22 5.61
CA HIS A 29 -3.45 -6.37 4.85
C HIS A 29 -2.04 -6.97 4.72
N ASN A 30 -1.64 -7.94 5.56
CA ASN A 30 -0.35 -8.63 5.47
C ASN A 30 -0.35 -9.71 4.39
N ASP A 31 0.64 -9.67 3.50
CA ASP A 31 0.77 -10.58 2.36
C ASP A 31 1.43 -11.92 2.76
N ASP A 32 0.76 -12.62 3.66
CA ASP A 32 1.19 -13.87 4.27
C ASP A 32 -0.02 -14.83 4.42
N PRO A 33 0.17 -16.17 4.32
CA PRO A 33 -0.93 -17.13 4.40
C PRO A 33 -1.71 -17.06 5.72
N LEU A 34 -1.04 -16.68 6.82
CA LEU A 34 -1.65 -16.49 8.13
C LEU A 34 -1.95 -15.02 8.43
N TYR A 35 -1.76 -14.13 7.45
CA TYR A 35 -1.87 -12.70 7.65
C TYR A 35 -0.93 -12.17 8.76
N ASP A 36 0.20 -12.85 9.02
CA ASP A 36 1.14 -12.52 10.11
C ASP A 36 2.21 -11.51 9.68
N GLY A 37 2.13 -10.30 10.21
CA GLY A 37 3.08 -9.22 9.94
C GLY A 37 4.49 -9.51 10.46
N VAL A 38 4.64 -10.37 11.48
CA VAL A 38 5.98 -10.75 11.96
C VAL A 38 6.70 -11.60 10.91
N ARG A 39 5.98 -12.50 10.22
CA ARG A 39 6.56 -13.34 9.16
C ARG A 39 7.02 -12.51 7.98
N THR A 40 6.18 -11.58 7.51
CA THR A 40 6.54 -10.67 6.41
C THR A 40 7.74 -9.80 6.78
N LEU A 41 7.73 -9.14 7.93
CA LEU A 41 8.82 -8.28 8.38
C LEU A 41 10.14 -9.03 8.60
N SER A 42 10.09 -10.25 9.13
CA SER A 42 11.30 -11.06 9.39
C SER A 42 12.08 -11.45 8.14
N ARG A 43 11.42 -11.40 6.96
CA ARG A 43 11.99 -11.81 5.67
C ARG A 43 12.47 -10.64 4.82
N LEU A 44 12.18 -9.40 5.23
CA LEU A 44 12.47 -8.21 4.43
C LEU A 44 13.94 -8.10 4.05
N GLN A 45 14.19 -7.95 2.75
CA GLN A 45 15.52 -7.69 2.21
C GLN A 45 15.83 -6.19 2.25
N LEU A 46 16.46 -5.74 3.33
CA LEU A 46 16.80 -4.32 3.54
C LEU A 46 17.67 -3.75 2.42
N THR A 47 18.60 -4.53 1.87
CA THR A 47 19.44 -4.13 0.73
C THR A 47 18.59 -3.84 -0.51
N TYR A 48 17.57 -4.66 -0.77
CA TYR A 48 16.65 -4.45 -1.89
C TYR A 48 15.80 -3.19 -1.68
N ILE A 49 15.35 -2.93 -0.46
CA ILE A 49 14.61 -1.68 -0.13
C ILE A 49 15.49 -0.45 -0.38
N LEU A 50 16.76 -0.48 0.03
CA LEU A 50 17.70 0.62 -0.21
C LEU A 50 17.98 0.82 -1.71
N GLU A 51 18.10 -0.26 -2.47
CA GLU A 51 18.31 -0.21 -3.92
C GLU A 51 17.09 0.36 -4.67
N GLN A 52 15.89 -0.11 -4.33
CA GLN A 52 14.66 0.29 -5.00
C GLN A 52 14.11 1.63 -4.52
N GLY A 53 14.46 2.04 -3.30
CA GLY A 53 14.02 3.28 -2.67
C GLY A 53 12.59 3.24 -2.13
N TYR A 54 11.68 2.53 -2.79
CA TYR A 54 10.31 2.26 -2.37
C TYR A 54 9.93 0.82 -2.74
N VAL A 55 9.33 0.10 -1.79
CA VAL A 55 8.84 -1.27 -1.96
C VAL A 55 7.48 -1.39 -1.28
N ASN A 56 6.46 -1.84 -2.02
CA ASN A 56 5.18 -2.23 -1.42
C ASN A 56 5.35 -3.57 -0.68
N LEU A 57 4.77 -3.70 0.51
CA LEU A 57 4.82 -4.93 1.31
C LEU A 57 3.77 -5.97 0.91
N ARG A 58 2.95 -5.66 -0.10
CA ARG A 58 2.06 -6.57 -0.80
C ARG A 58 2.55 -6.76 -2.23
N CYS A 59 2.80 -8.00 -2.59
CA CYS A 59 3.22 -8.47 -3.90
C CYS A 59 2.04 -8.97 -4.74
N VAL A 60 1.01 -9.55 -4.12
CA VAL A 60 -0.16 -10.05 -4.87
C VAL A 60 -0.99 -8.90 -5.45
N TRP A 61 -1.52 -9.09 -6.67
CA TRP A 61 -2.29 -8.07 -7.39
C TRP A 61 -3.79 -8.11 -7.07
N THR A 62 -4.25 -8.98 -6.16
CA THR A 62 -5.67 -9.20 -5.86
C THR A 62 -6.46 -7.91 -5.57
N LEU A 63 -5.80 -6.86 -5.07
CA LEU A 63 -6.38 -5.54 -4.85
C LEU A 63 -5.39 -4.47 -5.29
N GLY A 64 -5.84 -3.51 -6.12
CA GLY A 64 -5.08 -2.33 -6.48
C GLY A 64 -4.26 -2.39 -7.78
N CYS A 65 -3.93 -3.58 -8.28
CA CYS A 65 -3.16 -3.77 -9.51
C CYS A 65 -3.98 -4.49 -10.58
N PRO A 66 -3.74 -4.24 -11.89
CA PRO A 66 -2.84 -3.20 -12.42
C PRO A 66 -3.52 -1.83 -12.60
N HIS A 67 -4.86 -1.78 -12.60
CA HIS A 67 -5.64 -0.59 -12.91
C HIS A 67 -6.77 -0.46 -11.89
N GLU A 68 -6.45 0.08 -10.72
CA GLU A 68 -7.48 0.30 -9.69
C GLU A 68 -8.28 1.55 -9.99
N ILE A 69 -7.57 2.64 -10.29
CA ILE A 69 -8.18 3.96 -10.41
C ILE A 69 -8.08 4.39 -11.86
N HIS A 70 -9.22 4.80 -12.41
CA HIS A 70 -9.34 5.38 -13.74
C HIS A 70 -9.80 6.85 -13.63
N PRO A 71 -8.87 7.80 -13.40
CA PRO A 71 -9.24 9.18 -13.01
C PRO A 71 -10.04 9.95 -14.06
N LEU A 72 -10.05 9.50 -15.31
CA LEU A 72 -10.60 10.22 -16.46
C LEU A 72 -11.95 9.67 -16.94
N ASP A 73 -12.40 8.50 -16.48
CA ASP A 73 -13.56 7.82 -17.05
C ASP A 73 -14.87 8.51 -16.63
N HIS A 74 -15.06 8.74 -15.33
CA HIS A 74 -16.32 9.24 -14.78
C HIS A 74 -16.10 10.16 -13.55
N PRO A 75 -15.72 11.44 -13.73
CA PRO A 75 -15.59 12.38 -12.61
C PRO A 75 -16.96 12.61 -11.96
N ALA A 76 -16.98 12.80 -10.64
CA ALA A 76 -18.21 13.13 -9.92
C ALA A 76 -18.56 14.62 -10.09
N ASP A 77 -19.80 14.91 -10.49
CA ASP A 77 -20.33 16.28 -10.50
C ASP A 77 -20.66 16.77 -9.07
N GLU A 78 -21.06 15.85 -8.19
CA GLU A 78 -21.34 16.09 -6.77
C GLU A 78 -20.77 14.95 -5.92
N ILE A 79 -20.15 15.30 -4.78
CA ILE A 79 -19.60 14.32 -3.83
C ILE A 79 -20.72 13.87 -2.90
N THR A 80 -20.93 12.56 -2.83
CA THR A 80 -21.96 11.90 -2.02
C THR A 80 -21.35 10.72 -1.27
N SER A 81 -22.12 10.07 -0.39
CA SER A 81 -21.67 8.86 0.32
C SER A 81 -21.43 7.66 -0.59
N GLU A 82 -21.92 7.68 -1.83
CA GLU A 82 -21.70 6.61 -2.83
C GLU A 82 -20.51 6.93 -3.75
N THR A 83 -19.86 8.07 -3.57
CA THR A 83 -18.72 8.48 -4.39
C THR A 83 -17.54 7.53 -4.16
N HIS A 84 -16.90 7.12 -5.26
CA HIS A 84 -15.69 6.30 -5.25
C HIS A 84 -14.44 7.11 -5.55
N ALA A 85 -13.26 6.58 -5.19
CA ALA A 85 -11.98 7.27 -5.36
C ALA A 85 -11.74 7.71 -6.81
N ASP A 86 -12.06 6.88 -7.79
CA ASP A 86 -11.93 7.18 -9.24
C ASP A 86 -12.57 8.49 -9.64
N GLN A 87 -13.71 8.81 -9.04
CA GLN A 87 -14.51 9.97 -9.40
C GLN A 87 -13.94 11.28 -8.84
N VAL A 88 -13.09 11.20 -7.80
CA VAL A 88 -12.47 12.37 -7.13
C VAL A 88 -10.96 12.45 -7.36
N TYR A 89 -10.32 11.36 -7.81
CA TYR A 89 -8.87 11.25 -7.89
C TYR A 89 -8.26 12.28 -8.83
N ALA A 90 -8.87 12.57 -9.99
CA ALA A 90 -8.33 13.55 -10.93
C ALA A 90 -8.25 14.98 -10.36
N ALA A 91 -9.26 15.39 -9.58
CA ALA A 91 -9.25 16.69 -8.92
C ALA A 91 -8.18 16.72 -7.83
N ALA A 92 -8.17 15.71 -6.95
CA ALA A 92 -7.20 15.62 -5.88
C ALA A 92 -5.75 15.52 -6.40
N PHE A 93 -5.52 14.78 -7.49
CA PHE A 93 -4.21 14.61 -8.11
C PHE A 93 -3.65 15.95 -8.62
N LYS A 94 -4.50 16.82 -9.20
CA LYS A 94 -4.08 18.17 -9.62
C LYS A 94 -3.65 19.04 -8.44
N GLU A 95 -4.28 18.89 -7.28
CA GLU A 95 -3.91 19.63 -6.07
C GLU A 95 -2.61 19.10 -5.45
N LEU A 96 -2.47 17.77 -5.41
CA LEU A 96 -1.30 17.10 -4.84
C LEU A 96 -0.05 17.27 -5.75
N PHE A 97 -0.23 17.17 -7.07
CA PHE A 97 0.82 17.18 -8.09
C PHE A 97 0.53 18.21 -9.19
N PRO A 98 0.57 19.52 -8.89
CA PRO A 98 0.12 20.58 -9.81
C PRO A 98 0.90 20.64 -11.14
N ASP A 99 2.15 20.19 -11.14
CA ASP A 99 3.03 20.20 -12.32
C ASP A 99 3.02 18.89 -13.10
N ALA A 100 2.24 17.88 -12.68
CA ALA A 100 2.16 16.58 -13.32
C ALA A 100 0.87 16.42 -14.14
N PRO A 101 0.92 15.79 -15.32
CA PRO A 101 -0.30 15.41 -16.03
C PRO A 101 -1.05 14.34 -15.21
N ILE A 102 -2.39 14.39 -15.24
CA ILE A 102 -3.22 13.35 -14.63
C ILE A 102 -2.96 12.03 -15.39
N PRO A 103 -2.59 10.94 -14.70
CA PRO A 103 -2.41 9.63 -15.34
C PRO A 103 -3.75 9.06 -15.84
N GLU A 104 -3.70 8.30 -16.94
CA GLU A 104 -4.87 7.57 -17.45
C GLU A 104 -5.35 6.48 -16.49
N SER A 105 -4.41 5.88 -15.74
CA SER A 105 -4.70 4.87 -14.72
C SER A 105 -3.68 4.93 -13.59
N ILE A 106 -4.11 4.56 -12.38
CA ILE A 106 -3.26 4.35 -11.21
C ILE A 106 -3.35 2.90 -10.79
N GLY A 107 -2.21 2.30 -10.48
CA GLY A 107 -2.13 0.92 -10.02
C GLY A 107 -0.99 0.71 -9.05
N VAL A 108 -1.29 0.12 -7.91
CA VAL A 108 -0.32 -0.38 -6.94
C VAL A 108 -1.07 -1.35 -6.03
N SER A 109 -0.42 -2.41 -5.57
CA SER A 109 -1.05 -3.30 -4.58
C SER A 109 -1.51 -2.48 -3.38
N CYS A 110 -2.75 -2.70 -2.94
CA CYS A 110 -3.47 -1.82 -2.01
C CYS A 110 -2.77 -1.60 -0.65
N CYS A 111 -3.45 -0.82 0.17
CA CYS A 111 -3.44 -0.91 1.63
C CYS A 111 -2.29 -0.18 2.32
N ALA A 112 -1.55 0.66 1.58
CA ALA A 112 -0.56 1.59 2.14
C ALA A 112 0.41 0.93 3.16
N GLN A 113 0.83 -0.31 2.88
CA GLN A 113 1.92 -0.96 3.61
C GLN A 113 3.16 -0.98 2.71
N PHE A 114 4.18 -0.22 3.06
CA PHE A 114 5.37 -0.07 2.23
C PHE A 114 6.61 0.23 3.08
N ALA A 115 7.77 -0.09 2.52
CA ALA A 115 9.06 0.34 3.02
C ALA A 115 9.66 1.37 2.07
N VAL A 116 10.27 2.41 2.63
CA VAL A 116 10.88 3.51 1.87
C VAL A 116 12.23 3.87 2.46
N SER A 117 13.21 4.13 1.60
CA SER A 117 14.53 4.57 2.04
C SER A 117 14.51 6.05 2.44
N LYS A 118 15.39 6.43 3.37
CA LYS A 118 15.67 7.83 3.68
C LYS A 118 16.00 8.63 2.43
N ALA A 119 16.85 8.08 1.57
CA ALA A 119 17.29 8.74 0.35
C ALA A 119 16.09 9.10 -0.54
N THR A 120 15.10 8.20 -0.64
CA THR A 120 13.87 8.42 -1.40
C THR A 120 12.95 9.44 -0.75
N ILE A 121 12.76 9.40 0.57
CA ILE A 121 11.97 10.44 1.27
C ILE A 121 12.59 11.83 1.03
N LEU A 122 13.92 11.93 1.12
CA LEU A 122 14.62 13.21 0.98
C LEU A 122 14.66 13.76 -0.46
N GLN A 123 14.18 13.02 -1.46
CA GLN A 123 14.04 13.54 -2.82
C GLN A 123 12.98 14.65 -2.92
N ARG A 124 12.02 14.69 -1.99
CA ARG A 124 11.02 15.75 -1.89
C ARG A 124 11.28 16.58 -0.66
N PRO A 125 11.30 17.92 -0.75
CA PRO A 125 11.51 18.76 0.42
C PRO A 125 10.38 18.60 1.44
N ARG A 126 10.67 18.87 2.71
CA ARG A 126 9.74 18.70 3.84
C ARG A 126 8.39 19.41 3.60
N GLU A 127 8.45 20.57 2.97
CA GLU A 127 7.31 21.43 2.67
C GLU A 127 6.27 20.75 1.76
N GLU A 128 6.69 19.83 0.87
CA GLU A 128 5.77 19.04 0.04
C GLU A 128 4.95 18.08 0.90
N TYR A 129 5.59 17.39 1.87
CA TYR A 129 4.88 16.54 2.82
C TYR A 129 3.92 17.34 3.71
N GLU A 130 4.31 18.55 4.11
CA GLU A 130 3.44 19.48 4.83
C GLU A 130 2.24 19.92 3.97
N ARG A 131 2.42 20.11 2.66
CA ARG A 131 1.32 20.39 1.72
C ARG A 131 0.37 19.20 1.59
N TYR A 132 0.86 17.99 1.43
CA TYR A 132 0.00 16.78 1.40
C TYR A 132 -0.79 16.63 2.71
N ARG A 133 -0.15 16.93 3.85
CA ARG A 133 -0.80 16.88 5.15
C ARG A 133 -1.89 17.93 5.27
N ARG A 134 -1.62 19.15 4.78
CA ARG A 134 -2.59 20.24 4.77
C ARG A 134 -3.80 19.89 3.89
N TRP A 135 -3.58 19.34 2.70
CA TRP A 135 -4.66 18.87 1.83
C TRP A 135 -5.58 17.88 2.55
N LEU A 136 -5.03 16.90 3.27
CA LEU A 136 -5.83 15.97 4.08
C LEU A 136 -6.62 16.63 5.21
N LEU A 137 -6.20 17.79 5.72
CA LEU A 137 -6.88 18.52 6.80
C LEU A 137 -7.94 19.50 6.29
N GLU A 138 -7.76 20.00 5.06
CA GLU A 138 -8.56 21.09 4.50
C GLU A 138 -9.53 20.63 3.41
N THR A 139 -9.37 19.41 2.88
CA THR A 139 -10.28 18.85 1.88
C THR A 139 -11.67 18.58 2.46
N ASP A 140 -12.71 18.80 1.63
CA ASP A 140 -14.11 18.46 1.96
C ASP A 140 -14.42 16.96 1.76
N LEU A 141 -13.45 16.17 1.28
CA LEU A 141 -13.61 14.72 1.12
C LEU A 141 -13.66 14.02 2.47
N GLU A 142 -14.58 13.05 2.62
CA GLU A 142 -14.60 12.17 3.79
C GLU A 142 -13.27 11.41 3.94
N ASP A 143 -12.90 11.10 5.19
CA ASP A 143 -11.63 10.46 5.55
C ASP A 143 -11.34 9.18 4.75
N GLY A 144 -12.38 8.39 4.42
CA GLY A 144 -12.24 7.18 3.62
C GLY A 144 -11.79 7.47 2.19
N LEU A 145 -12.35 8.50 1.56
CA LEU A 145 -12.02 8.90 0.20
C LEU A 145 -10.66 9.59 0.12
N SER A 146 -10.41 10.58 0.99
CA SER A 146 -9.13 11.29 1.01
C SER A 146 -7.97 10.35 1.41
N GLY A 147 -8.23 9.40 2.32
CA GLY A 147 -7.32 8.32 2.66
C GLY A 147 -7.01 7.41 1.47
N ARG A 148 -8.02 6.99 0.70
CA ARG A 148 -7.85 6.16 -0.51
C ARG A 148 -7.08 6.90 -1.60
N VAL A 149 -7.31 8.19 -1.80
CA VAL A 149 -6.51 9.01 -2.74
C VAL A 149 -5.04 8.98 -2.35
N LEU A 150 -4.71 9.20 -1.07
CA LEU A 150 -3.31 9.14 -0.63
C LEU A 150 -2.74 7.72 -0.68
N GLU A 151 -3.52 6.69 -0.37
CA GLU A 151 -3.10 5.29 -0.48
C GLU A 151 -2.52 5.00 -1.87
N TYR A 152 -3.24 5.41 -2.93
CA TYR A 152 -2.82 5.24 -4.32
C TYR A 152 -1.89 6.34 -4.85
N SER A 153 -1.51 7.30 -4.00
CA SER A 153 -0.51 8.32 -4.34
C SER A 153 0.89 8.02 -3.78
N TRP A 154 1.02 7.12 -2.79
CA TRP A 154 2.28 6.94 -2.07
C TRP A 154 3.46 6.54 -2.97
N HIS A 155 3.27 5.58 -3.88
CA HIS A 155 4.34 5.16 -4.78
C HIS A 155 4.77 6.30 -5.72
N ILE A 156 3.83 7.16 -6.15
CA ILE A 156 4.10 8.36 -6.97
C ILE A 156 4.83 9.43 -6.15
N ILE A 157 4.42 9.65 -4.90
CA ILE A 157 5.14 10.51 -3.95
C ILE A 157 6.60 10.06 -3.82
N PHE A 158 6.85 8.75 -3.83
CA PHE A 158 8.20 8.18 -3.76
C PHE A 158 8.85 7.90 -5.11
N GLY A 159 8.35 8.53 -6.19
CA GLY A 159 9.03 8.59 -7.48
C GLY A 159 8.84 7.36 -8.38
N LYS A 160 7.84 6.52 -8.11
CA LYS A 160 7.42 5.44 -9.01
C LYS A 160 6.39 5.94 -10.02
N GLU A 161 6.22 5.17 -11.10
CA GLU A 161 5.21 5.44 -12.13
C GLU A 161 3.79 5.30 -11.59
N ALA A 162 2.82 5.92 -12.26
CA ALA A 162 1.41 5.88 -11.86
C ALA A 162 0.86 4.45 -11.72
N VAL A 163 1.30 3.54 -12.59
CA VAL A 163 1.08 2.10 -12.47
C VAL A 163 2.39 1.45 -12.07
N PHE A 164 2.49 1.01 -10.82
CA PHE A 164 3.65 0.32 -10.26
C PHE A 164 3.23 -1.03 -9.67
N CYS A 165 3.10 -2.01 -10.56
CA CYS A 165 2.66 -3.38 -10.25
C CYS A 165 3.77 -4.35 -10.65
N PRO A 166 4.77 -4.59 -9.78
CA PRO A 166 5.82 -5.55 -10.07
C PRO A 166 5.23 -6.96 -10.15
N ASN A 167 5.79 -7.81 -11.01
CA ASN A 167 5.43 -9.21 -11.08
C ASN A 167 5.54 -9.86 -9.69
N ALA A 168 4.50 -10.62 -9.29
CA ALA A 168 4.36 -11.18 -7.95
C ALA A 168 5.49 -12.14 -7.59
N GLU A 169 5.90 -13.03 -8.51
CA GLU A 169 7.02 -13.97 -8.31
C GLU A 169 8.31 -13.21 -8.01
N VAL A 170 8.61 -12.20 -8.82
CA VAL A 170 9.80 -11.35 -8.64
C VAL A 170 9.72 -10.59 -7.32
N CYS A 171 8.56 -10.02 -6.98
CA CYS A 171 8.35 -9.30 -5.73
C CYS A 171 8.57 -10.21 -4.53
N TYR A 172 7.92 -11.37 -4.45
CA TYR A 172 8.07 -12.31 -3.34
C TYR A 172 9.52 -12.80 -3.18
N CYS A 173 10.20 -13.10 -4.29
CA CYS A 173 11.60 -13.49 -4.26
C CYS A 173 12.52 -12.37 -3.75
N LYS A 174 12.37 -11.15 -4.27
CA LYS A 174 13.27 -10.03 -3.97
C LYS A 174 12.99 -9.37 -2.63
N VAL A 175 11.73 -9.25 -2.23
CA VAL A 175 11.31 -8.59 -0.98
C VAL A 175 11.38 -9.56 0.19
N PHE A 176 10.96 -10.81 0.01
CA PHE A 176 10.74 -11.78 1.10
C PHE A 176 11.57 -13.08 0.99
N VAL A 177 12.43 -13.22 -0.03
CA VAL A 177 13.23 -14.44 -0.27
C VAL A 177 12.35 -15.68 -0.45
N LEU A 178 11.16 -15.50 -1.03
CA LEU A 178 10.23 -16.56 -1.38
C LEU A 178 10.29 -16.78 -2.89
N CYS A 179 11.38 -17.41 -3.36
CA CYS A 179 11.68 -17.56 -4.79
C CYS A 179 11.13 -18.84 -5.43
N ASP A 180 10.68 -19.80 -4.63
CA ASP A 180 10.20 -21.11 -5.09
C ASP A 180 8.66 -21.21 -5.08
N LEU A 181 7.97 -20.05 -5.13
CA LEU A 181 6.51 -20.01 -5.15
C LEU A 181 5.96 -20.47 -6.50
N GLN A 182 4.79 -21.11 -6.48
CA GLN A 182 4.06 -21.46 -7.70
C GLN A 182 3.15 -20.30 -8.12
N CYS A 183 3.58 -19.53 -9.11
CA CYS A 183 2.81 -18.41 -9.63
C CYS A 183 2.09 -18.78 -10.94
N GLU A 184 0.80 -18.48 -11.00
CA GLU A 184 -0.05 -18.82 -12.14
C GLU A 184 0.03 -17.75 -13.24
N ASP A 185 0.19 -16.50 -12.82
CA ASP A 185 0.23 -15.32 -13.68
C ASP A 185 1.13 -14.23 -13.06
N GLU A 186 1.14 -13.05 -13.68
CA GLU A 186 2.00 -11.93 -13.26
C GLU A 186 1.67 -11.38 -11.87
N GLY A 187 0.44 -11.58 -11.38
CA GLY A 187 -0.07 -10.97 -10.16
C GLY A 187 -0.39 -11.96 -9.05
N HIS A 188 -0.35 -13.27 -9.32
CA HIS A 188 -0.80 -14.28 -8.38
C HIS A 188 0.19 -15.43 -8.19
N CYS A 189 0.56 -15.66 -6.93
CA CYS A 189 1.28 -16.83 -6.46
C CYS A 189 0.40 -17.61 -5.50
N ARG A 190 0.15 -18.89 -5.82
CA ARG A 190 -0.73 -19.76 -5.04
C ARG A 190 -0.25 -19.84 -3.59
N GLU A 191 -1.20 -20.03 -2.69
CA GLU A 191 -1.00 -20.30 -1.26
C GLU A 191 -0.35 -19.17 -0.45
N GLN A 192 0.28 -18.18 -1.09
CA GLN A 192 0.98 -17.10 -0.40
C GLN A 192 0.03 -16.04 0.17
N TYR A 193 -1.07 -15.78 -0.54
CA TYR A 193 -2.14 -14.90 -0.05
C TYR A 193 -3.49 -15.30 -0.64
N THR A 194 -4.54 -15.17 0.17
CA THR A 194 -5.93 -15.28 -0.27
C THR A 194 -6.72 -14.16 0.38
N LEU A 195 -7.54 -13.45 -0.41
CA LEU A 195 -8.41 -12.41 0.13
C LEU A 195 -9.44 -13.06 1.08
N PRO A 196 -9.50 -12.66 2.36
CA PRO A 196 -10.45 -13.27 3.28
C PRO A 196 -11.89 -12.85 2.99
N PRO A 197 -12.88 -13.64 3.44
CA PRO A 197 -14.29 -13.33 3.26
C PRO A 197 -14.74 -12.07 4.03
N PHE A 198 -14.00 -11.68 5.07
CA PHE A 198 -14.28 -10.51 5.91
C PHE A 198 -13.00 -9.74 6.22
N SER A 199 -13.13 -8.43 6.45
CA SER A 199 -12.01 -7.56 6.84
C SER A 199 -11.53 -7.75 8.28
N THR A 200 -12.31 -8.43 9.13
CA THR A 200 -11.94 -8.73 10.52
C THR A 200 -11.66 -10.22 10.65
N LEU A 201 -10.49 -10.56 11.16
CA LEU A 201 -10.11 -11.95 11.40
C LEU A 201 -10.93 -12.56 12.55
N PRO A 202 -11.14 -13.90 12.57
CA PRO A 202 -11.84 -14.58 13.66
C PRO A 202 -11.16 -14.36 15.01
N GLU A 203 -11.95 -14.34 16.08
CA GLU A 203 -11.42 -14.40 17.44
C GLU A 203 -10.59 -15.68 17.63
N GLY A 204 -9.39 -15.56 18.19
CA GLY A 204 -8.47 -16.69 18.37
C GLY A 204 -7.59 -17.02 17.16
N TRP A 205 -7.62 -16.22 16.08
CA TRP A 205 -6.64 -16.31 15.00
C TRP A 205 -5.19 -16.19 15.56
N PRO A 206 -4.21 -16.98 15.07
CA PRO A 206 -4.28 -17.89 13.92
C PRO A 206 -4.71 -19.32 14.26
N TRP A 207 -5.11 -19.61 15.49
CA TRP A 207 -5.43 -20.98 15.93
C TRP A 207 -6.89 -21.39 15.71
N SER A 208 -7.77 -20.43 15.46
CA SER A 208 -9.17 -20.64 15.10
C SER A 208 -9.44 -20.09 13.70
N GLY A 209 -9.96 -20.94 12.81
CA GLY A 209 -10.31 -20.59 11.44
C GLY A 209 -11.64 -19.81 11.35
N TRP A 210 -12.04 -19.51 10.11
CA TRP A 210 -13.28 -18.78 9.81
C TRP A 210 -14.57 -19.50 10.21
N ASP A 211 -14.51 -20.82 10.30
CA ASP A 211 -15.61 -21.69 10.79
C ASP A 211 -15.61 -21.85 12.32
N GLY A 212 -14.67 -21.21 13.02
CA GLY A 212 -14.48 -21.37 14.46
C GLY A 212 -13.80 -22.69 14.85
N ALA A 213 -13.37 -23.51 13.89
CA ALA A 213 -12.65 -24.74 14.16
C ALA A 213 -11.16 -24.46 14.43
N TRP A 214 -10.55 -25.33 15.24
CA TRP A 214 -9.11 -25.26 15.47
C TRP A 214 -8.33 -25.54 14.17
N GLN A 215 -7.30 -24.75 13.91
CA GLN A 215 -6.37 -24.96 12.80
C GLN A 215 -4.91 -24.94 13.29
N ASN A 216 -4.05 -25.72 12.63
CA ASN A 216 -2.65 -25.82 13.00
C ASN A 216 -1.81 -24.71 12.34
N ALA A 217 -1.71 -23.56 13.00
CA ALA A 217 -0.96 -22.39 12.51
C ALA A 217 0.56 -22.60 12.44
N THR A 218 1.10 -23.68 13.01
CA THR A 218 2.55 -23.97 12.98
C THR A 218 3.04 -24.61 11.68
N VAL A 219 2.12 -25.08 10.82
CA VAL A 219 2.44 -25.85 9.61
C VAL A 219 2.20 -25.04 8.32
N MET A 220 1.58 -23.87 8.44
CA MET A 220 1.43 -22.87 7.38
C MET A 220 2.57 -21.86 7.48
#